data_AF-A0ABD0TVX7-F1
#
_entry.id   AF-A0ABD0TVX7-F1
#
_cell.length_a   1.000
_cell.length_b   1.000
_cell.length_c   1.000
_cell.angle_alpha   90.00
_cell.angle_beta   90.00
_cell.angle_gamma   90.00
#
_symmetry.space_group_name_H-M   'P 1'
#
loop_
_entity.id
_entity.type
_entity.pdbx_description
1 polymer ?
#
loop_
_entity_poly.entity_id
_entity_poly.type
_entity_poly.pdbx_seq_one_letter_code
_entity_poly.pdbx_strand_id
1 'polypeptide(L)'
;MLVLLRIPFAFLNGSISFGHFNCYIQKRWKKPVNSAQTRLENRARDLQFDKLVRQIKKLKLILRLHELMSQRRASHTSVQLVSRWSNVVGLNVGVGSFIQKHPRIFEVYTHPVKRNLCCRYSQEMLDLIAEEALVIRESEMVAVQRLKKLLMMSRTGRLNAHALWLVRTEFGLLDDFRASIINKYPETFRLVHPDTVELVDQDDSSPAAEVEKWRENEYKEKWLSEYETRYAFPIQFPTGFKIEKGYREMLKTWQRLPYLKPYDPSEANCIRTSGGIERFEKRAVGILHEFLSLTVDNMVDIERLSHFRRDFNMTANLRELLLKHPGIFYISTKGNSLTVFLREKYAKGCLLEPNPVYLVRRKMLDLVLLQCRFTNRKQPLEELNL
;
A
#
# COMPACT_ATOMS: atom_id res chain seq x y z
N MET A 1 -50.73 -6.47 -33.42
CA MET A 1 -51.30 -6.19 -34.75
C MET A 1 -50.49 -5.05 -35.36
N LEU A 2 -49.48 -5.34 -36.18
CA LEU A 2 -49.58 -5.49 -37.65
C LEU A 2 -50.24 -4.27 -38.30
N VAL A 3 -49.44 -3.44 -38.99
CA VAL A 3 -49.55 -3.29 -40.46
C VAL A 3 -48.15 -3.00 -41.02
N LEU A 4 -47.70 -3.95 -41.84
CA LEU A 4 -46.63 -3.83 -42.82
C LEU A 4 -47.06 -2.90 -43.96
N LEU A 5 -46.18 -2.03 -44.43
CA LEU A 5 -46.21 -1.58 -45.81
C LEU A 5 -44.83 -1.82 -46.43
N ARG A 6 -44.85 -2.64 -47.47
CA ARG A 6 -43.72 -3.20 -48.20
C ARG A 6 -43.78 -2.62 -49.62
N ILE A 7 -42.58 -2.38 -50.18
CA ILE A 7 -42.23 -2.43 -51.63
C ILE A 7 -42.51 -1.13 -52.43
N PRO A 8 -41.69 -0.74 -53.44
CA PRO A 8 -40.66 -1.54 -54.15
C PRO A 8 -39.24 -0.96 -54.23
N PHE A 9 -38.30 -1.91 -54.32
CA PHE A 9 -37.05 -1.75 -55.04
C PHE A 9 -37.33 -1.46 -56.53
N ALA A 10 -36.83 -0.34 -57.04
CA ALA A 10 -36.58 -0.15 -58.46
C ALA A 10 -35.07 -0.01 -58.65
N PHE A 11 -34.48 -1.01 -59.29
CA PHE A 11 -33.16 -0.92 -59.88
C PHE A 11 -33.19 0.18 -60.94
N LEU A 12 -32.37 1.22 -60.77
CA LEU A 12 -31.93 2.08 -61.87
C LEU A 12 -30.41 2.11 -61.85
N ASN A 13 -29.84 1.44 -62.85
CA ASN A 13 -28.45 1.48 -63.25
C ASN A 13 -28.01 2.94 -63.42
N GLY A 14 -27.32 3.48 -62.41
CA GLY A 14 -26.53 4.69 -62.51
C GLY A 14 -25.07 4.32 -62.30
N SER A 15 -24.27 4.41 -63.36
CA SER A 15 -22.82 4.30 -63.32
C SER A 15 -22.25 5.23 -62.24
N ILE A 16 -21.69 4.65 -61.17
CA ILE A 16 -20.91 5.41 -60.20
C ILE A 16 -19.62 5.84 -60.92
N SER A 17 -19.58 7.07 -61.41
CA SER A 17 -18.34 7.64 -61.93
C SER A 17 -17.36 7.79 -60.76
N PHE A 18 -16.28 7.00 -60.76
CA PHE A 18 -15.15 7.23 -59.88
C PHE A 18 -14.50 8.59 -60.23
N GLY A 19 -14.83 9.63 -59.47
CA GLY A 19 -14.21 10.94 -59.58
C GLY A 19 -12.78 10.95 -59.05
N HIS A 20 -11.95 11.81 -59.64
CA HIS A 20 -10.51 12.02 -59.38
C HIS A 20 -10.18 12.66 -58.01
N PHE A 21 -10.93 12.32 -56.96
CA PHE A 21 -10.62 12.72 -55.59
C PHE A 21 -10.77 11.53 -54.66
N ASN A 22 -9.78 10.63 -54.72
CA ASN A 22 -9.48 9.75 -53.59
C ASN A 22 -9.15 10.64 -52.39
N CYS A 23 -10.16 10.91 -51.55
CA CYS A 23 -9.93 11.37 -50.19
C CYS A 23 -9.20 10.24 -49.46
N TYR A 24 -7.87 10.26 -49.52
CA TYR A 24 -7.04 9.53 -48.59
C TYR A 24 -7.29 10.12 -47.20
N ILE A 25 -8.35 9.68 -46.55
CA ILE A 25 -8.50 9.83 -45.11
C ILE A 25 -7.38 8.97 -44.54
N GLN A 26 -6.20 9.58 -44.35
CA GLN A 26 -5.19 9.03 -43.47
C GLN A 26 -5.84 8.93 -42.10
N LYS A 27 -6.34 7.74 -41.74
CA LYS A 27 -6.66 7.39 -40.37
C LYS A 27 -5.35 7.43 -39.60
N ARG A 28 -4.97 8.63 -39.15
CA ARG A 28 -3.86 8.83 -38.24
C ARG A 28 -4.30 8.23 -36.91
N TRP A 29 -3.95 6.96 -36.70
CA TRP A 29 -4.09 6.30 -35.41
C TRP A 29 -3.46 7.23 -34.37
N LYS A 30 -4.29 7.84 -33.52
CA LYS A 30 -3.78 8.68 -32.43
C LYS A 30 -2.87 7.78 -31.61
N LYS A 31 -1.59 8.18 -31.46
CA LYS A 31 -0.66 7.46 -30.60
C LYS A 31 -1.35 7.29 -29.24
N PRO A 32 -1.36 6.09 -28.65
CA PRO A 32 -2.01 5.87 -27.36
C PRO A 32 -1.45 6.87 -26.35
N VAL A 33 -2.34 7.49 -25.57
CA VAL A 33 -1.96 8.53 -24.60
C VAL A 33 -0.99 7.90 -23.58
N ASN A 34 0.22 8.44 -23.50
CA ASN A 34 1.22 8.00 -22.53
C ASN A 34 0.97 8.69 -21.18
N SER A 35 -0.08 8.23 -20.49
CA SER A 35 -0.49 8.70 -19.17
C SER A 35 0.09 7.80 -18.07
N ALA A 36 0.02 8.26 -16.81
CA ALA A 36 0.39 7.44 -15.67
C ALA A 36 -0.39 6.10 -15.62
N GLN A 37 -1.65 6.10 -16.07
CA GLN A 37 -2.48 4.90 -16.13
C GLN A 37 -1.95 3.88 -17.15
N THR A 38 -1.61 4.32 -18.37
CA THR A 38 -1.09 3.40 -19.40
C THR A 38 0.30 2.87 -19.06
N ARG A 39 1.15 3.69 -18.40
CA ARG A 39 2.43 3.22 -17.84
C ARG A 39 2.25 2.20 -16.73
N LEU A 40 1.26 2.43 -15.85
CA LEU A 40 0.93 1.49 -14.79
C LEU A 40 0.51 0.15 -15.38
N GLU A 41 -0.35 0.13 -16.40
CA GLU A 41 -0.83 -1.10 -17.03
C GLU A 41 0.28 -1.89 -17.74
N ASN A 42 1.18 -1.19 -18.43
CA ASN A 42 2.28 -1.77 -19.20
C ASN A 42 3.55 -2.09 -18.39
N ARG A 43 3.55 -1.86 -17.07
CA ARG A 43 4.73 -2.08 -16.21
C ARG A 43 5.12 -3.55 -16.11
N ALA A 44 6.41 -3.81 -15.85
CA ALA A 44 6.87 -5.12 -15.42
C ALA A 44 6.25 -5.47 -14.06
N ARG A 45 5.37 -6.47 -14.03
CA ARG A 45 4.67 -6.90 -12.82
C ARG A 45 5.53 -7.83 -11.99
N ASP A 46 5.41 -7.69 -10.68
CA ASP A 46 6.07 -8.57 -9.73
C ASP A 46 5.02 -9.45 -9.07
N LEU A 47 5.03 -10.73 -9.43
CA LEU A 47 4.02 -11.69 -9.00
C LEU A 47 4.07 -11.94 -7.48
N GLN A 48 5.24 -11.78 -6.85
CA GLN A 48 5.39 -12.04 -5.42
C GLN A 48 4.72 -10.94 -4.59
N PHE A 49 4.98 -9.67 -4.92
CA PHE A 49 4.29 -8.54 -4.28
C PHE A 49 2.78 -8.58 -4.55
N ASP A 50 2.36 -8.88 -5.78
CA ASP A 50 0.94 -9.00 -6.11
C ASP A 50 0.24 -10.13 -5.35
N LYS A 51 0.94 -11.24 -5.08
CA LYS A 51 0.43 -12.33 -4.25
C LYS A 51 0.32 -11.88 -2.80
N LEU A 52 1.35 -11.24 -2.26
CA LEU A 52 1.39 -10.73 -0.89
C LEU A 52 0.25 -9.75 -0.62
N VAL A 53 0.00 -8.79 -1.51
CA VAL A 53 -1.12 -7.83 -1.39
C VAL A 53 -2.47 -8.55 -1.30
N ARG A 54 -2.70 -9.58 -2.12
CA ARG A 54 -3.96 -10.36 -2.03
C ARG A 54 -4.12 -11.03 -0.67
N GLN A 55 -3.03 -11.54 -0.11
CA GLN A 55 -3.06 -12.22 1.19
C GLN A 55 -3.32 -11.22 2.33
N ILE A 56 -2.64 -10.07 2.32
CA ILE A 56 -2.83 -8.99 3.29
C ILE A 56 -4.26 -8.44 3.22
N LYS A 57 -4.79 -8.20 2.03
CA LYS A 57 -6.17 -7.69 1.89
C LYS A 57 -7.18 -8.72 2.42
N LYS A 58 -6.97 -10.02 2.21
CA LYS A 58 -7.79 -11.08 2.84
C LYS A 58 -7.69 -11.05 4.37
N LEU A 59 -6.50 -10.91 4.94
CA LEU A 59 -6.32 -10.78 6.38
C LEU A 59 -7.03 -9.53 6.93
N LYS A 60 -6.91 -8.37 6.26
CA LYS A 60 -7.63 -7.15 6.64
C LYS A 60 -9.15 -7.35 6.65
N LEU A 61 -9.72 -8.09 5.70
CA LEU A 61 -11.14 -8.44 5.70
C LEU A 61 -11.54 -9.29 6.91
N ILE A 62 -10.71 -10.29 7.26
CA ILE A 62 -10.91 -11.14 8.43
C ILE A 62 -10.86 -10.29 9.71
N LEU A 63 -9.80 -9.51 9.92
CA LEU A 63 -9.70 -8.63 11.10
C LEU A 63 -10.87 -7.65 11.20
N ARG A 64 -11.37 -7.12 10.08
CA ARG A 64 -12.55 -6.25 10.09
C ARG A 64 -13.83 -6.99 10.51
N LEU A 65 -14.01 -8.25 10.11
CA LEU A 65 -15.09 -9.09 10.61
C LEU A 65 -14.95 -9.32 12.12
N HIS A 66 -13.74 -9.58 12.60
CA HIS A 66 -13.48 -9.75 14.04
C HIS A 66 -13.87 -8.50 14.83
N GLU A 67 -13.50 -7.31 14.35
CA GLU A 67 -13.85 -6.03 14.98
C GLU A 67 -15.38 -5.85 15.10
N LEU A 68 -16.12 -6.11 14.01
CA LEU A 68 -17.59 -6.03 14.01
C LEU A 68 -18.24 -7.06 14.94
N MET A 69 -17.67 -8.26 15.04
CA MET A 69 -18.13 -9.30 15.96
C MET A 69 -17.88 -8.90 17.42
N SER A 70 -16.69 -8.33 17.71
CA SER A 70 -16.25 -7.96 19.06
C SER A 70 -17.00 -6.75 19.62
N GLN A 71 -17.47 -5.84 18.78
CA GLN A 71 -18.29 -4.69 19.21
C GLN A 71 -19.68 -5.12 19.74
N ARG A 72 -20.08 -6.38 19.56
CA ARG A 72 -21.37 -6.87 20.04
C ARG A 72 -21.29 -7.32 21.49
N ARG A 73 -22.34 -6.97 22.25
CA ARG A 73 -22.55 -7.48 23.62
C ARG A 73 -22.99 -8.94 23.69
N ALA A 74 -23.40 -9.53 22.57
CA ALA A 74 -23.87 -10.90 22.52
C ALA A 74 -22.69 -11.88 22.40
N SER A 75 -22.71 -12.95 23.21
CA SER A 75 -21.69 -14.00 23.20
C SER A 75 -21.62 -14.83 21.90
N HIS A 76 -22.63 -14.72 21.04
CA HIS A 76 -22.73 -15.48 19.79
C HIS A 76 -23.08 -14.58 18.60
N THR A 77 -22.52 -14.92 17.44
CA THR A 77 -22.82 -14.26 16.17
C THR A 77 -23.34 -15.29 15.18
N SER A 78 -24.59 -15.14 14.74
CA SER A 78 -25.18 -16.03 13.74
C SER A 78 -24.58 -15.78 12.36
N VAL A 79 -24.39 -16.84 11.57
CA VAL A 79 -23.85 -16.74 10.20
C VAL A 79 -24.72 -15.85 9.31
N GLN A 80 -26.04 -15.86 9.53
CA GLN A 80 -26.99 -14.96 8.86
C GLN A 80 -26.71 -13.48 9.16
N LEU A 81 -26.31 -13.14 10.39
CA LEU A 81 -25.95 -11.77 10.74
C LEU A 81 -24.63 -11.37 10.08
N VAL A 82 -23.61 -12.25 10.12
CA VAL A 82 -22.34 -12.00 9.43
C VAL A 82 -22.56 -11.79 7.93
N SER A 83 -23.53 -12.50 7.33
CA SER A 83 -23.93 -12.32 5.93
C SER A 83 -24.36 -10.89 5.61
N ARG A 84 -25.04 -10.19 6.54
CA ARG A 84 -25.43 -8.79 6.37
C ARG A 84 -24.24 -7.84 6.33
N TRP A 85 -23.12 -8.23 6.94
CA TRP A 85 -21.88 -7.44 6.93
C TRP A 85 -21.01 -7.69 5.70
N SER A 86 -21.38 -8.63 4.81
CA SER A 86 -20.66 -8.87 3.56
C SER A 86 -20.44 -7.57 2.77
N ASN A 87 -21.48 -6.77 2.61
CA ASN A 87 -21.43 -5.48 1.92
C ASN A 87 -20.61 -4.43 2.68
N VAL A 88 -20.67 -4.42 4.02
CA VAL A 88 -19.95 -3.46 4.86
C VAL A 88 -18.44 -3.74 4.85
N VAL A 89 -18.06 -5.02 4.85
CA VAL A 89 -16.67 -5.45 4.83
C VAL A 89 -16.11 -5.50 3.40
N GLY A 90 -16.97 -5.48 2.38
CA GLY A 90 -16.57 -5.57 0.97
C GLY A 90 -16.19 -7.00 0.55
N LEU A 91 -16.87 -8.01 1.12
CA LEU A 91 -16.73 -9.40 0.72
C LEU A 91 -17.49 -9.66 -0.58
N ASN A 92 -16.75 -9.97 -1.64
CA ASN A 92 -17.31 -10.33 -2.95
C ASN A 92 -17.79 -11.79 -3.04
N VAL A 93 -17.83 -12.52 -1.92
CA VAL A 93 -18.12 -13.96 -1.84
C VAL A 93 -19.09 -14.18 -0.69
N GLY A 94 -20.02 -15.12 -0.84
CA GLY A 94 -20.97 -15.48 0.21
C GLY A 94 -20.27 -15.86 1.51
N VAL A 95 -20.68 -15.25 2.62
CA VAL A 95 -20.02 -15.35 3.94
C VAL A 95 -19.91 -16.80 4.43
N GLY A 96 -20.94 -17.63 4.23
CA GLY A 96 -20.89 -19.04 4.60
C GLY A 96 -19.75 -19.78 3.90
N SER A 97 -19.61 -19.60 2.57
CA SER A 97 -18.52 -20.20 1.80
C SER A 97 -17.14 -19.63 2.16
N PHE A 98 -17.07 -18.36 2.59
CA PHE A 98 -15.85 -17.74 3.07
C PHE A 98 -15.41 -18.36 4.41
N ILE A 99 -16.33 -18.48 5.37
CA ILE A 99 -16.10 -19.11 6.67
C ILE A 99 -15.63 -20.56 6.48
N GLN A 100 -16.33 -21.34 5.65
CA GLN A 100 -15.98 -22.74 5.38
C GLN A 100 -14.58 -22.91 4.74
N LYS A 101 -14.12 -21.93 3.95
CA LYS A 101 -12.77 -21.96 3.36
C LYS A 101 -11.65 -21.76 4.38
N HIS A 102 -11.97 -21.24 5.57
CA HIS A 102 -11.02 -20.83 6.60
C HIS A 102 -11.36 -21.44 7.98
N PRO A 103 -11.39 -22.79 8.12
CA PRO A 103 -11.83 -23.45 9.35
C PRO A 103 -10.87 -23.28 10.55
N ARG A 104 -9.60 -22.95 10.30
CA ARG A 104 -8.64 -22.66 11.37
C ARG A 104 -8.84 -21.27 11.99
N ILE A 105 -9.54 -20.39 11.29
CA ILE A 105 -9.81 -19.01 11.72
C ILE A 105 -11.20 -18.92 12.32
N PHE A 106 -12.16 -19.61 11.69
CA PHE A 106 -13.56 -19.57 12.09
C PHE A 106 -14.03 -20.93 12.58
N GLU A 107 -14.55 -20.96 13.79
CA GLU A 107 -15.23 -22.09 14.37
C GLU A 107 -16.74 -21.92 14.19
N VAL A 108 -17.36 -22.85 13.46
CA VAL A 108 -18.80 -22.88 13.25
C VAL A 108 -19.43 -23.88 14.22
N TYR A 109 -20.46 -23.44 14.94
CA TYR A 109 -21.19 -24.27 15.89
C TYR A 109 -22.69 -23.98 15.83
N THR A 110 -23.51 -24.95 16.21
CA THR A 110 -24.95 -24.77 16.34
C THR A 110 -25.27 -24.20 17.72
N HIS A 111 -26.07 -23.14 17.79
CA HIS A 111 -26.46 -22.56 19.06
C HIS A 111 -27.32 -23.58 19.84
N PRO A 112 -27.00 -23.90 21.12
CA PRO A 112 -27.67 -24.97 21.87
C PRO A 112 -29.18 -24.76 22.00
N VAL A 113 -29.60 -23.52 22.26
CA VAL A 113 -31.03 -23.17 22.41
C VAL A 113 -31.70 -22.81 21.07
N LYS A 114 -31.14 -21.87 20.31
CA LYS A 114 -31.76 -21.33 19.09
C LYS A 114 -31.62 -22.22 17.85
N ARG A 115 -30.81 -23.28 17.90
CA ARG A 115 -30.46 -24.17 16.76
C ARG A 115 -29.91 -23.46 15.51
N ASN A 116 -29.57 -22.18 15.61
CA ASN A 116 -29.00 -21.40 14.52
C ASN A 116 -27.49 -21.63 14.40
N LEU A 117 -26.98 -21.66 13.16
CA LEU A 117 -25.53 -21.68 12.90
C LEU A 117 -24.89 -20.37 13.36
N CYS A 118 -23.94 -20.49 14.28
CA CYS A 118 -23.13 -19.42 14.80
C CYS A 118 -21.67 -19.61 14.40
N CYS A 119 -20.95 -18.49 14.32
CA CYS A 119 -19.54 -18.45 14.02
C CYS A 119 -18.83 -17.68 15.13
N ARG A 120 -17.69 -18.20 15.58
CA ARG A 120 -16.74 -17.51 16.45
C ARG A 120 -15.34 -17.62 15.86
N TYR A 121 -14.44 -16.76 16.31
CA TYR A 121 -13.03 -16.90 16.00
C TYR A 121 -12.44 -18.08 16.78
N SER A 122 -11.48 -18.77 16.18
CA SER A 122 -10.70 -19.80 16.86
C SER A 122 -9.83 -19.19 17.94
N GLN A 123 -9.52 -19.97 18.98
CA GLN A 123 -8.62 -19.52 20.03
C GLN A 123 -7.24 -19.17 19.47
N GLU A 124 -6.73 -19.96 18.52
CA GLU A 124 -5.45 -19.73 17.84
C GLU A 124 -5.39 -18.34 17.17
N MET A 125 -6.48 -17.90 16.51
CA MET A 125 -6.54 -16.58 15.90
C MET A 125 -6.69 -15.47 16.93
N LEU A 126 -7.46 -15.69 18.00
CA LEU A 126 -7.63 -14.72 19.08
C LEU A 126 -6.31 -14.48 19.83
N ASP A 127 -5.55 -15.54 20.09
CA ASP A 127 -4.24 -15.47 20.74
C ASP A 127 -3.26 -14.65 19.90
N LEU A 128 -3.24 -14.82 18.56
CA LEU A 128 -2.43 -13.99 17.67
C LEU A 128 -2.86 -12.52 17.66
N ILE A 129 -4.16 -12.24 17.71
CA ILE A 129 -4.67 -10.85 17.78
C ILE A 129 -4.23 -10.19 19.10
N ALA A 130 -4.29 -10.93 20.20
CA ALA A 130 -3.80 -10.46 21.49
C ALA A 130 -2.26 -10.29 21.48
N GLU A 131 -1.52 -11.22 20.89
CA GLU A 131 -0.06 -11.14 20.72
C GLU A 131 0.32 -9.88 19.93
N GLU A 132 -0.36 -9.56 18.81
CA GLU A 132 -0.09 -8.34 18.05
C GLU A 132 -0.31 -7.09 18.90
N ALA A 133 -1.41 -7.02 19.65
CA ALA A 133 -1.72 -5.88 20.50
C ALA A 133 -0.69 -5.69 21.63
N LEU A 134 -0.20 -6.78 22.23
CA LEU A 134 0.87 -6.75 23.23
C LEU A 134 2.19 -6.26 22.64
N VAL A 135 2.59 -6.82 21.50
CA VAL A 135 3.84 -6.46 20.83
C VAL A 135 3.84 -4.98 20.41
N ILE A 136 2.70 -4.45 19.95
CA ILE A 136 2.57 -3.02 19.63
C ILE A 136 2.79 -2.16 20.89
N ARG A 137 2.24 -2.56 22.04
CA ARG A 137 2.43 -1.85 23.32
C ARG A 137 3.87 -1.93 23.81
N GLU A 138 4.53 -3.07 23.69
CA GLU A 138 5.95 -3.23 24.03
C GLU A 138 6.86 -2.39 23.13
N SER A 139 6.45 -2.18 21.87
CA SER A 139 7.18 -1.42 20.85
C SER A 139 6.93 0.11 20.94
N GLU A 140 6.44 0.62 22.06
CA GLU A 140 6.03 2.03 22.21
C GLU A 140 7.15 3.01 21.85
N MET A 141 8.37 2.78 22.34
CA MET A 141 9.51 3.67 22.07
C MET A 141 9.89 3.71 20.59
N VAL A 142 9.74 2.59 19.88
CA VAL A 142 9.98 2.52 18.42
C VAL A 142 8.90 3.33 17.70
N ALA A 143 7.65 3.26 18.15
CA ALA A 143 6.55 4.03 17.60
C ALA A 143 6.75 5.56 17.81
N VAL A 144 7.22 5.97 19.00
CA VAL A 144 7.62 7.35 19.31
C VAL A 144 8.71 7.82 18.35
N GLN A 145 9.78 7.04 18.15
CA GLN A 145 10.86 7.38 17.23
C GLN A 145 10.39 7.49 15.78
N ARG A 146 9.52 6.58 15.32
CA ARG A 146 8.91 6.64 13.99
C ARG A 146 8.08 7.91 13.81
N LEU A 147 7.27 8.28 14.81
CA LEU A 147 6.46 9.49 14.76
C LEU A 147 7.32 10.76 14.78
N LYS A 148 8.36 10.80 15.62
CA LYS A 148 9.35 11.90 15.64
C LYS A 148 9.98 12.08 14.27
N LYS A 149 10.53 11.02 13.69
CA LYS A 149 11.10 11.03 12.32
C LYS A 149 10.07 11.50 11.28
N LEU A 150 8.84 11.01 11.35
CA LEU A 150 7.77 11.42 10.43
C LEU A 150 7.49 12.93 10.50
N LEU A 151 7.45 13.51 11.70
CA LEU A 151 7.29 14.94 11.91
C LEU A 151 8.52 15.74 11.46
N MET A 152 9.74 15.23 11.69
CA MET A 152 10.99 15.88 11.23
C MET A 152 11.09 15.97 9.70
N MET A 153 10.47 15.04 8.95
CA MET A 153 10.36 15.14 7.50
C MET A 153 9.38 16.23 7.02
N SER A 154 8.45 16.66 7.88
CA SER A 154 7.53 17.75 7.56
C SER A 154 8.26 19.09 7.56
N ARG A 155 7.97 19.93 6.56
CA ARG A 155 8.59 21.27 6.44
C ARG A 155 8.41 22.13 7.69
N THR A 156 7.30 21.94 8.40
CA THR A 156 6.93 22.76 9.55
C THR A 156 7.06 22.04 10.88
N GLY A 157 7.57 20.79 10.88
CA GLY A 157 7.54 19.94 12.07
C GLY A 157 6.12 19.58 12.52
N ARG A 158 5.12 19.77 11.65
CA ARG A 158 3.69 19.62 11.96
C ARG A 158 3.02 18.68 10.98
N LEU A 159 2.09 17.86 11.47
CA LEU A 159 1.28 16.94 10.68
C LEU A 159 -0.15 16.88 11.18
N ASN A 160 -1.10 16.68 10.26
CA ASN A 160 -2.51 16.53 10.62
C ASN A 160 -2.75 15.22 11.38
N ALA A 161 -3.38 15.29 12.56
CA ALA A 161 -3.69 14.13 13.39
C ALA A 161 -4.62 13.13 12.68
N HIS A 162 -5.51 13.61 11.80
CA HIS A 162 -6.34 12.74 10.96
C HIS A 162 -5.51 11.95 9.95
N ALA A 163 -4.51 12.57 9.32
CA ALA A 163 -3.62 11.89 8.39
C ALA A 163 -2.83 10.78 9.12
N LEU A 164 -2.33 11.07 10.32
CA LEU A 164 -1.67 10.07 11.19
C LEU A 164 -2.61 8.92 11.56
N TRP A 165 -3.86 9.21 11.91
CA TRP A 165 -4.86 8.19 12.23
C TRP A 165 -5.12 7.26 11.04
N LEU A 166 -5.11 7.75 9.79
CA LEU A 166 -5.30 6.92 8.59
C LEU A 166 -4.15 5.94 8.35
N VAL A 167 -2.92 6.26 8.78
CA VAL A 167 -1.73 5.40 8.62
C VAL A 167 -1.31 4.69 9.90
N ARG A 168 -2.09 4.81 10.98
CA ARG A 168 -1.72 4.28 12.31
C ARG A 168 -1.33 2.80 12.28
N THR A 169 -2.05 1.98 11.52
CA THR A 169 -1.78 0.54 11.39
C THR A 169 -0.47 0.23 10.68
N GLU A 170 -0.07 1.07 9.72
CA GLU A 170 1.17 0.96 8.96
C GLU A 170 2.37 1.42 9.79
N PHE A 171 2.22 2.39 10.68
CA PHE A 171 3.29 2.83 11.59
C PHE A 171 3.37 2.02 12.90
N GLY A 172 2.40 1.15 13.16
CA GLY A 172 2.30 0.40 14.42
C GLY A 172 1.89 1.29 15.59
N LEU A 173 1.04 2.28 15.34
CA LEU A 173 0.46 3.13 16.37
C LEU A 173 -0.84 2.50 16.89
N LEU A 174 -1.08 2.68 18.19
CA LEU A 174 -2.34 2.29 18.83
C LEU A 174 -3.50 3.17 18.36
N ASP A 175 -4.74 2.66 18.46
CA ASP A 175 -5.94 3.42 18.09
C ASP A 175 -6.10 4.71 18.92
N ASP A 176 -5.58 4.72 20.14
CA ASP A 176 -5.60 5.81 21.11
C ASP A 176 -4.29 6.62 21.15
N PHE A 177 -3.47 6.60 20.09
CA PHE A 177 -2.13 7.23 20.06
C PHE A 177 -2.08 8.69 20.54
N ARG A 178 -3.20 9.43 20.44
CA ARG A 178 -3.31 10.80 20.99
C ARG A 178 -3.10 10.80 22.51
N ALA A 179 -3.72 9.87 23.23
CA ALA A 179 -3.55 9.75 24.68
C ALA A 179 -2.30 8.94 25.04
N SER A 180 -2.05 7.83 24.34
CA SER A 180 -0.99 6.89 24.72
C SER A 180 0.43 7.36 24.35
N ILE A 181 0.57 8.16 23.28
CA ILE A 181 1.87 8.68 22.82
C ILE A 181 1.94 10.19 23.00
N ILE A 182 1.04 10.96 22.37
CA ILE A 182 1.19 12.43 22.32
C ILE A 182 1.13 13.04 23.72
N ASN A 183 0.13 12.68 24.53
CA ASN A 183 0.01 13.21 25.90
C ASN A 183 1.05 12.65 26.88
N LYS A 184 1.62 11.46 26.60
CA LYS A 184 2.63 10.82 27.44
C LYS A 184 4.02 11.43 27.25
N TYR A 185 4.31 11.98 26.07
CA TYR A 185 5.59 12.60 25.73
C TYR A 185 5.41 14.09 25.35
N PRO A 186 4.99 14.96 26.28
CA PRO A 186 4.75 16.38 26.01
C PRO A 186 6.03 17.15 25.65
N GLU A 187 7.18 16.67 26.12
CA GLU A 187 8.50 17.25 25.79
C GLU A 187 8.82 17.08 24.29
N THR A 188 8.36 15.98 23.68
CA THR A 188 8.63 15.69 22.27
C THR A 188 7.49 16.18 21.38
N PHE A 189 6.24 15.95 21.77
CA PHE A 189 5.06 16.20 20.94
C PHE A 189 4.09 17.15 21.60
N ARG A 190 3.51 18.05 20.80
CA ARG A 190 2.42 18.92 21.21
C ARG A 190 1.23 18.77 20.28
N LEU A 191 0.04 18.69 20.86
CA LEU A 191 -1.20 18.76 20.10
C LEU A 191 -1.67 20.22 20.03
N VAL A 192 -1.73 20.77 18.82
CA VAL A 192 -2.18 22.14 18.54
C VAL A 192 -3.54 22.10 17.86
N HIS A 193 -4.47 22.93 18.32
CA HIS A 193 -5.79 23.06 17.69
C HIS A 193 -5.71 23.63 16.26
N PRO A 194 -6.55 23.17 15.32
CA PRO A 194 -7.74 22.33 15.55
C PRO A 194 -7.51 20.82 15.58
N ASP A 195 -6.37 20.28 15.10
CA ASP A 195 -6.04 18.83 15.17
C ASP A 195 -4.65 18.54 14.55
N THR A 196 -3.64 19.30 14.92
CA THR A 196 -2.27 19.20 14.36
C THR A 196 -1.30 18.72 15.42
N VAL A 197 -0.51 17.70 15.10
CA VAL A 197 0.59 17.23 15.94
C VAL A 197 1.85 17.98 15.54
N GLU A 198 2.51 18.58 16.51
CA GLU A 198 3.74 19.35 16.35
C GLU A 198 4.88 18.69 17.10
N LEU A 199 6.07 18.73 16.52
CA LEU A 199 7.32 18.40 17.19
C LEU A 199 7.81 19.62 17.98
N VAL A 200 7.96 19.46 19.30
CA VAL A 200 8.43 20.53 20.21
C VAL A 200 9.95 20.54 20.24
N ASP A 201 10.55 19.38 20.53
CA ASP A 201 12.00 19.24 20.61
C ASP A 201 12.58 18.73 19.29
N GLN A 202 13.20 19.66 18.56
CA GLN A 202 14.15 19.34 17.51
C GLN A 202 15.52 19.19 18.16
N ASP A 203 15.78 18.03 18.75
CA ASP A 203 17.17 17.63 19.07
C ASP A 203 18.05 17.94 17.84
N ASP A 204 19.14 18.68 18.03
CA ASP A 204 20.07 19.07 16.95
C ASP A 204 20.69 17.86 16.22
N SER A 205 20.57 16.65 16.79
CA SER A 205 20.95 15.42 16.11
C SER A 205 19.89 15.02 15.06
N SER A 206 20.02 15.54 13.85
CA SER A 206 19.27 15.03 12.68
C SER A 206 19.50 13.52 12.55
N PRO A 207 18.45 12.68 12.65
CA PRO A 207 18.63 11.24 12.54
C PRO A 207 19.10 10.88 11.14
N ALA A 208 19.99 9.90 11.04
CA ALA A 208 20.37 9.35 9.74
C ALA A 208 19.15 8.71 9.07
N ALA A 209 18.94 9.05 7.80
CA ALA A 209 17.94 8.39 6.98
C ALA A 209 18.35 6.94 6.68
N GLU A 210 17.38 6.08 6.44
CA GLU A 210 17.59 4.66 6.21
C GLU A 210 18.48 4.41 4.99
N VAL A 211 18.31 5.21 3.94
CA VAL A 211 19.18 5.17 2.76
C VAL A 211 20.63 5.53 3.10
N GLU A 212 20.88 6.33 4.14
CA GLU A 212 22.24 6.72 4.54
C GLU A 212 22.95 5.62 5.29
N LYS A 213 22.25 4.91 6.18
CA LYS A 213 22.77 3.69 6.80
C LYS A 213 23.16 2.67 5.74
N TRP A 214 22.34 2.50 4.70
CA TRP A 214 22.69 1.66 3.58
C TRP A 214 23.98 2.14 2.90
N ARG A 215 24.12 3.44 2.61
CA ARG A 215 25.35 4.01 2.02
C ARG A 215 26.60 3.79 2.89
N GLU A 216 26.47 3.95 4.19
CA GLU A 216 27.56 3.68 5.14
C GLU A 216 28.00 2.23 5.10
N ASN A 217 27.05 1.29 5.04
CA ASN A 217 27.37 -0.13 4.90
C ASN A 217 28.02 -0.45 3.54
N GLU A 218 27.54 0.16 2.45
CA GLU A 218 28.16 0.01 1.13
C GLU A 218 29.61 0.52 1.10
N TYR A 219 29.92 1.58 1.85
CA TYR A 219 31.30 2.06 2.02
C TYR A 219 32.15 1.08 2.83
N LYS A 220 31.66 0.66 4.02
CA LYS A 220 32.43 -0.18 4.95
C LYS A 220 32.63 -1.62 4.46
N GLU A 221 31.60 -2.20 3.88
CA GLU A 221 31.57 -3.64 3.54
C GLU A 221 31.98 -3.91 2.09
N LYS A 222 31.61 -3.03 1.16
CA LYS A 222 31.83 -3.23 -0.28
C LYS A 222 32.90 -2.32 -0.88
N TRP A 223 33.48 -1.41 -0.10
CA TRP A 223 34.56 -0.51 -0.51
C TRP A 223 34.23 0.29 -1.78
N LEU A 224 32.95 0.65 -1.96
CA LEU A 224 32.51 1.45 -3.10
C LEU A 224 32.98 2.90 -2.94
N SER A 225 33.31 3.54 -4.08
CA SER A 225 33.76 4.94 -4.08
C SER A 225 32.68 5.87 -3.54
N GLU A 226 33.06 6.76 -2.61
CA GLU A 226 32.19 7.79 -2.04
C GLU A 226 31.49 8.62 -3.13
N TYR A 227 32.20 8.89 -4.23
CA TYR A 227 31.65 9.64 -5.36
C TYR A 227 30.44 8.95 -6.01
N GLU A 228 30.40 7.62 -6.02
CA GLU A 228 29.29 6.87 -6.63
C GLU A 228 28.14 6.60 -5.65
N THR A 229 28.42 6.56 -4.34
CA THR A 229 27.44 6.15 -3.32
C THR A 229 26.84 7.30 -2.53
N ARG A 230 27.47 8.48 -2.47
CA ARG A 230 27.06 9.61 -1.61
C ARG A 230 25.58 9.99 -1.69
N TYR A 231 24.98 9.91 -2.89
CA TYR A 231 23.56 10.18 -3.11
C TYR A 231 22.79 9.00 -3.70
N ALA A 232 23.38 7.81 -3.64
CA ALA A 232 22.83 6.63 -4.27
C ALA A 232 21.64 6.05 -3.49
N PHE A 233 20.78 5.35 -4.20
CA PHE A 233 19.72 4.50 -3.68
C PHE A 233 19.99 3.07 -4.10
N PRO A 234 19.66 2.06 -3.27
CA PRO A 234 19.69 0.68 -3.70
C PRO A 234 18.66 0.46 -4.82
N ILE A 235 19.05 -0.31 -5.84
CA ILE A 235 18.24 -0.56 -7.02
C ILE A 235 18.08 -2.06 -7.21
N GLN A 236 16.83 -2.52 -7.32
CA GLN A 236 16.48 -3.89 -7.67
C GLN A 236 15.40 -3.88 -8.75
N PHE A 237 15.76 -4.27 -9.96
CA PHE A 237 14.79 -4.36 -11.05
C PHE A 237 13.98 -5.66 -10.98
N PRO A 238 12.68 -5.63 -11.33
CA PRO A 238 11.89 -6.85 -11.40
C PRO A 238 12.40 -7.77 -12.51
N THR A 239 12.19 -9.08 -12.33
CA THR A 239 12.47 -10.08 -13.36
C THR A 239 11.71 -9.74 -14.65
N GLY A 240 12.41 -9.65 -15.77
CA GLY A 240 11.82 -9.30 -17.06
C GLY A 240 11.69 -7.79 -17.33
N PHE A 241 12.26 -6.93 -16.48
CA PHE A 241 12.34 -5.50 -16.78
C PHE A 241 13.21 -5.25 -18.01
N LYS A 242 12.64 -4.59 -19.03
CA LYS A 242 13.37 -4.21 -20.25
C LYS A 242 14.07 -2.89 -20.00
N ILE A 243 15.40 -2.93 -19.96
CA ILE A 243 16.24 -1.73 -19.83
C ILE A 243 16.41 -1.14 -21.23
N GLU A 244 15.87 0.06 -21.44
CA GLU A 244 16.02 0.80 -22.70
C GLU A 244 17.46 1.32 -22.86
N LYS A 245 17.89 1.53 -24.11
CA LYS A 245 19.21 2.09 -24.41
C LYS A 245 19.32 3.50 -23.79
N GLY A 246 20.42 3.79 -23.09
CA GLY A 246 20.61 5.07 -22.40
C GLY A 246 20.05 5.12 -20.97
N TYR A 247 19.20 4.16 -20.57
CA TYR A 247 18.59 4.17 -19.24
C TYR A 247 19.63 3.96 -18.13
N ARG A 248 20.67 3.14 -18.38
CA ARG A 248 21.73 2.88 -17.38
C ARG A 248 22.57 4.13 -17.13
N GLU A 249 22.91 4.87 -18.18
CA GLU A 249 23.68 6.12 -18.11
C GLU A 249 22.86 7.22 -17.43
N MET A 250 21.58 7.33 -17.79
CA MET A 250 20.63 8.24 -17.13
C MET A 250 20.50 7.90 -15.65
N LEU A 251 20.35 6.62 -15.30
CA LEU A 251 20.26 6.16 -13.92
C LEU A 251 21.54 6.45 -13.15
N LYS A 252 22.72 6.20 -13.74
CA LYS A 252 24.02 6.50 -13.12
C LYS A 252 24.18 7.99 -12.84
N THR A 253 23.73 8.83 -13.77
CA THR A 253 23.72 10.30 -13.59
C THR A 253 22.75 10.71 -12.48
N TRP A 254 21.53 10.14 -12.47
CA TRP A 254 20.54 10.39 -11.43
C TRP A 254 21.02 9.94 -10.04
N GLN A 255 21.70 8.78 -9.94
CA GLN A 255 22.25 8.28 -8.67
C GLN A 255 23.31 9.22 -8.08
N ARG A 256 24.08 9.90 -8.92
CA ARG A 256 25.09 10.89 -8.50
C ARG A 256 24.53 12.28 -8.18
N LEU A 257 23.31 12.58 -8.62
CA LEU A 257 22.69 13.90 -8.44
C LEU A 257 22.61 14.27 -6.94
N PRO A 258 23.20 15.39 -6.50
CA PRO A 258 23.07 15.84 -5.11
C PRO A 258 21.63 16.28 -4.81
N TYR A 259 21.14 15.98 -3.62
CA TYR A 259 19.82 16.40 -3.17
C TYR A 259 19.84 16.69 -1.66
N LEU A 260 18.91 17.54 -1.18
CA LEU A 260 18.73 17.80 0.25
C LEU A 260 18.14 16.58 0.94
N LYS A 261 18.71 16.16 2.07
CA LYS A 261 18.27 14.93 2.75
C LYS A 261 16.85 15.08 3.30
N PRO A 262 16.15 13.97 3.62
CA PRO A 262 14.77 14.02 4.11
C PRO A 262 14.57 14.87 5.37
N TYR A 263 15.55 14.88 6.28
CA TYR A 263 15.50 15.60 7.56
C TYR A 263 16.12 17.00 7.53
N ASP A 264 16.78 17.36 6.43
CA ASP A 264 17.36 18.70 6.30
C ASP A 264 16.25 19.73 6.08
N PRO A 265 16.31 20.90 6.75
CA PRO A 265 15.30 21.95 6.60
C PRO A 265 15.17 22.36 5.13
N SER A 266 13.94 22.43 4.65
CA SER A 266 13.66 22.81 3.28
C SER A 266 13.97 24.28 3.06
N GLU A 267 15.02 24.61 2.31
CA GLU A 267 15.15 25.94 1.71
C GLU A 267 14.01 26.16 0.71
N ALA A 268 13.18 27.18 0.96
CA ALA A 268 11.97 27.44 0.18
C ALA A 268 12.24 27.96 -1.25
N ASN A 269 13.49 28.23 -1.64
CA ASN A 269 13.78 29.18 -2.73
C ASN A 269 14.52 28.62 -3.98
N CYS A 270 14.65 27.31 -4.17
CA CYS A 270 15.42 26.77 -5.31
C CYS A 270 14.62 26.39 -6.58
N ILE A 271 13.38 26.85 -6.75
CA ILE A 271 12.49 26.41 -7.88
C ILE A 271 12.85 27.06 -9.24
N ARG A 272 13.80 27.99 -9.31
CA ARG A 272 13.98 28.82 -10.53
C ARG A 272 14.92 28.26 -11.60
N THR A 273 15.55 27.10 -11.41
CA THR A 273 16.48 26.51 -12.40
C THR A 273 16.07 25.08 -12.78
N SER A 274 16.30 24.68 -14.03
CA SER A 274 16.03 23.31 -14.53
C SER A 274 16.69 22.22 -13.70
N GLY A 275 17.93 22.44 -13.24
CA GLY A 275 18.63 21.54 -12.31
C GLY A 275 18.02 21.50 -10.90
N GLY A 276 17.19 22.47 -10.52
CA GLY A 276 16.43 22.44 -9.27
C GLY A 276 15.32 21.39 -9.29
N ILE A 277 14.63 21.24 -10.42
CA ILE A 277 13.48 20.32 -10.55
C ILE A 277 13.89 18.86 -10.29
N GLU A 278 14.98 18.39 -10.91
CA GLU A 278 15.46 17.01 -10.71
C GLU A 278 15.91 16.76 -9.27
N ARG A 279 16.49 17.77 -8.60
CA ARG A 279 16.88 17.68 -7.18
C ARG A 279 15.66 17.58 -6.26
N PHE A 280 14.61 18.35 -6.55
CA PHE A 280 13.34 18.25 -5.82
C PHE A 280 12.66 16.89 -6.04
N GLU A 281 12.66 16.37 -7.27
CA GLU A 281 12.15 15.02 -7.53
C GLU A 281 12.96 13.96 -6.77
N LYS A 282 14.30 14.06 -6.78
CA LYS A 282 15.16 13.13 -6.04
C LYS A 282 14.96 13.24 -4.53
N ARG A 283 14.75 14.44 -3.99
CA ARG A 283 14.37 14.64 -2.59
C ARG A 283 13.03 14.00 -2.27
N ALA A 284 12.03 14.17 -3.14
CA ALA A 284 10.73 13.52 -2.95
C ALA A 284 10.89 11.99 -2.93
N VAL A 285 11.74 11.41 -3.79
CA VAL A 285 12.10 9.98 -3.72
C VAL A 285 12.76 9.61 -2.40
N GLY A 286 13.68 10.44 -1.89
CA GLY A 286 14.30 10.25 -0.57
C GLY A 286 13.31 10.26 0.59
N ILE A 287 12.36 11.20 0.59
CA ILE A 287 11.31 11.27 1.62
C ILE A 287 10.37 10.07 1.51
N LEU A 288 9.99 9.65 0.29
CA LEU A 288 9.15 8.46 0.09
C LEU A 288 9.84 7.17 0.52
N HIS A 289 11.14 7.07 0.25
CA HIS A 289 11.99 5.96 0.70
C HIS A 289 12.02 5.89 2.23
N GLU A 290 12.27 7.01 2.90
CA GLU A 290 12.28 7.09 4.36
C GLU A 290 10.89 6.79 4.94
N PHE A 291 9.83 7.42 4.40
CA PHE A 291 8.46 7.20 4.85
C PHE A 291 8.07 5.72 4.80
N LEU A 292 8.36 5.04 3.68
CA LEU A 292 8.08 3.61 3.56
C LEU A 292 8.92 2.79 4.53
N SER A 293 10.20 3.13 4.71
CA SER A 293 11.10 2.44 5.64
C SER A 293 10.67 2.54 7.11
N LEU A 294 9.92 3.59 7.47
CA LEU A 294 9.35 3.73 8.82
C LEU A 294 8.11 2.88 9.05
N THR A 295 7.45 2.40 7.99
CA THR A 295 6.27 1.54 8.12
C THR A 295 6.66 0.12 8.54
N VAL A 296 5.81 -0.52 9.34
CA VAL A 296 5.97 -1.90 9.83
C VAL A 296 6.18 -2.88 8.68
N ASP A 297 5.45 -2.72 7.58
CA ASP A 297 5.52 -3.65 6.46
C ASP A 297 6.35 -3.09 5.29
N ASN A 298 7.04 -1.96 5.40
CA ASN A 298 7.72 -1.28 4.28
C ASN A 298 6.82 -1.08 3.04
N MET A 299 5.53 -0.83 3.29
CA MET A 299 4.50 -0.65 2.27
C MET A 299 3.36 0.24 2.77
N VAL A 300 2.68 0.93 1.83
CA VAL A 300 1.51 1.76 2.14
C VAL A 300 0.58 1.87 0.93
N ASP A 301 -0.71 2.12 1.16
CA ASP A 301 -1.64 2.49 0.09
C ASP A 301 -1.35 3.94 -0.38
N ILE A 302 -1.30 4.18 -1.71
CA ILE A 302 -1.00 5.50 -2.31
C ILE A 302 -1.96 6.58 -1.82
N GLU A 303 -3.23 6.23 -1.63
CA GLU A 303 -4.26 7.16 -1.14
C GLU A 303 -3.90 7.69 0.26
N ARG A 304 -3.44 6.81 1.15
CA ARG A 304 -3.00 7.21 2.50
C ARG A 304 -1.78 8.12 2.45
N LEU A 305 -0.82 7.77 1.59
CA LEU A 305 0.39 8.59 1.36
C LEU A 305 0.05 9.98 0.79
N SER A 306 -1.01 10.09 -0.02
CA SER A 306 -1.41 11.36 -0.66
C SER A 306 -1.80 12.45 0.34
N HIS A 307 -2.25 12.09 1.54
CA HIS A 307 -2.57 13.06 2.60
C HIS A 307 -1.35 13.85 3.08
N PHE A 308 -0.14 13.28 2.99
CA PHE A 308 1.10 13.92 3.44
C PHE A 308 1.81 14.74 2.36
N ARG A 309 1.29 14.75 1.13
CA ARG A 309 1.94 15.39 -0.02
C ARG A 309 2.24 16.87 0.22
N ARG A 310 1.30 17.60 0.84
CA ARG A 310 1.44 19.04 1.14
C ARG A 310 2.45 19.28 2.25
N ASP A 311 2.44 18.45 3.28
CA ASP A 311 3.31 18.59 4.46
C ASP A 311 4.79 18.37 4.10
N PHE A 312 5.07 17.45 3.17
CA PHE A 312 6.41 17.16 2.66
C PHE A 312 6.83 18.01 1.46
N ASN A 313 6.04 19.03 1.08
CA ASN A 313 6.31 19.90 -0.07
C ASN A 313 6.52 19.14 -1.40
N MET A 314 5.77 18.06 -1.62
CA MET A 314 5.87 17.25 -2.83
C MET A 314 4.98 17.82 -3.94
N THR A 315 5.58 18.55 -4.88
CA THR A 315 4.86 19.09 -6.04
C THR A 315 4.58 18.04 -7.12
N ALA A 316 5.36 16.96 -7.17
CA ALA A 316 5.21 15.88 -8.15
C ALA A 316 3.94 15.04 -7.94
N ASN A 317 3.38 14.51 -9.03
CA ASN A 317 2.34 13.49 -8.94
C ASN A 317 2.95 12.18 -8.40
N LEU A 318 2.50 11.74 -7.22
CA LEU A 318 3.04 10.55 -6.55
C LEU A 318 3.05 9.31 -7.46
N ARG A 319 1.98 9.10 -8.24
CA ARG A 319 1.89 7.93 -9.13
C ARG A 319 2.95 7.98 -10.22
N GLU A 320 3.17 9.15 -10.82
CA GLU A 320 4.18 9.33 -11.86
C GLU A 320 5.60 9.20 -11.30
N LEU A 321 5.85 9.80 -10.13
CA LEU A 321 7.14 9.72 -9.45
C LEU A 321 7.50 8.26 -9.13
N LEU A 322 6.58 7.51 -8.53
CA LEU A 322 6.80 6.10 -8.21
C LEU A 322 7.03 5.24 -9.46
N LEU A 323 6.29 5.49 -10.55
CA LEU A 323 6.47 4.78 -11.82
C LEU A 323 7.78 5.12 -12.54
N LYS A 324 8.35 6.32 -12.32
CA LYS A 324 9.65 6.74 -12.86
C LYS A 324 10.82 5.97 -12.23
N HIS A 325 10.64 5.45 -11.01
CA HIS A 325 11.67 4.74 -10.24
C HIS A 325 11.30 3.27 -9.93
N PRO A 326 11.09 2.41 -10.94
CA PRO A 326 10.61 1.03 -10.77
C PRO A 326 11.63 0.10 -10.09
N GLY A 327 12.90 0.51 -10.00
CA GLY A 327 13.96 -0.21 -9.32
C GLY A 327 14.01 0.04 -7.80
N ILE A 328 13.36 1.10 -7.31
CA ILE A 328 13.25 1.41 -5.87
C ILE A 328 11.86 1.01 -5.39
N PHE A 329 10.83 1.44 -6.11
CA PHE A 329 9.45 1.22 -5.73
C PHE A 329 8.76 0.19 -6.62
N TYR A 330 7.81 -0.54 -6.04
CA TYR A 330 6.84 -1.34 -6.78
C TYR A 330 5.42 -0.89 -6.45
N ILE A 331 4.58 -0.73 -7.47
CA ILE A 331 3.15 -0.46 -7.30
C ILE A 331 2.38 -1.74 -7.63
N SER A 332 1.59 -2.23 -6.67
CA SER A 332 0.59 -3.27 -6.91
C SER A 332 -0.78 -2.65 -7.17
N THR A 333 -1.49 -3.21 -8.15
CA THR A 333 -2.87 -2.87 -8.51
C THR A 333 -3.84 -3.94 -8.03
N LYS A 334 -3.45 -4.80 -7.09
CA LYS A 334 -4.29 -5.88 -6.59
C LYS A 334 -5.17 -5.39 -5.43
N GLY A 335 -6.49 -5.57 -5.60
CA GLY A 335 -7.50 -5.05 -4.68
C GLY A 335 -8.08 -3.73 -5.17
N ASN A 336 -8.71 -2.98 -4.27
CA ASN A 336 -9.42 -1.74 -4.60
C ASN A 336 -8.51 -0.50 -4.55
N SER A 337 -7.37 -0.59 -3.88
CA SER A 337 -6.40 0.51 -3.71
C SER A 337 -5.05 0.14 -4.31
N LEU A 338 -4.27 1.16 -4.69
CA LEU A 338 -2.89 0.98 -5.16
C LEU A 338 -1.95 0.91 -3.95
N THR A 339 -1.19 -0.18 -3.82
CA THR A 339 -0.22 -0.35 -2.72
C THR A 339 1.20 -0.22 -3.25
N VAL A 340 2.02 0.58 -2.55
CA VAL A 340 3.44 0.80 -2.88
C VAL A 340 4.31 -0.02 -1.93
N PHE A 341 5.37 -0.62 -2.48
CA PHE A 341 6.39 -1.35 -1.75
C PHE A 341 7.76 -0.73 -1.98
N LEU A 342 8.59 -0.78 -0.94
CA LEU A 342 10.02 -0.56 -1.07
C LEU A 342 10.72 -1.88 -1.43
N ARG A 343 11.28 -1.97 -2.65
CA ARG A 343 11.79 -3.25 -3.17
C ARG A 343 12.94 -3.82 -2.36
N GLU A 344 13.90 -2.97 -2.00
CA GLU A 344 15.13 -3.38 -1.33
C GLU A 344 14.88 -4.12 -0.01
N LYS A 345 13.77 -3.84 0.67
CA LYS A 345 13.44 -4.40 1.99
C LYS A 345 12.80 -5.78 1.90
N TYR A 346 12.64 -6.33 0.70
CA TYR A 346 11.95 -7.60 0.47
C TYR A 346 12.80 -8.60 -0.30
N ALA A 347 12.79 -9.86 0.14
CA ALA A 347 13.30 -10.99 -0.63
C ALA A 347 12.29 -12.13 -0.60
N LYS A 348 12.02 -12.74 -1.76
CA LYS A 348 11.09 -13.87 -1.93
C LYS A 348 9.68 -13.62 -1.32
N GLY A 349 9.25 -12.37 -1.24
CA GLY A 349 7.95 -11.98 -0.67
C GLY A 349 7.91 -11.86 0.86
N CYS A 350 9.07 -11.87 1.52
CA CYS A 350 9.22 -11.63 2.96
C CYS A 350 10.10 -10.39 3.21
N LEU A 351 9.92 -9.73 4.35
CA LEU A 351 10.80 -8.65 4.79
C LEU A 351 12.20 -9.20 5.08
N LEU A 352 13.25 -8.46 4.68
CA LEU A 352 14.64 -8.79 5.01
C LEU A 352 14.93 -8.56 6.50
N GLU A 353 14.45 -7.44 7.04
CA GLU A 353 14.61 -7.05 8.44
C GLU A 353 13.22 -7.08 9.10
N PRO A 354 12.73 -8.25 9.54
CA PRO A 354 11.41 -8.35 10.14
C PRO A 354 11.39 -7.69 11.51
N ASN A 355 10.33 -6.93 11.79
CA ASN A 355 10.05 -6.43 13.13
C ASN A 355 9.05 -7.36 13.86
N PRO A 356 8.95 -7.26 15.20
CA PRO A 356 8.06 -8.10 16.00
C PRO A 356 6.59 -8.09 15.51
N VAL A 357 6.05 -6.92 15.19
CA VAL A 357 4.66 -6.78 14.70
C VAL A 357 4.48 -7.53 13.37
N TYR A 358 5.43 -7.39 12.45
CA TYR A 358 5.43 -8.10 11.17
C TYR A 358 5.45 -9.62 11.35
N LEU A 359 6.20 -10.14 12.32
CA LEU A 359 6.26 -11.58 12.60
C LEU A 359 4.90 -12.13 13.04
N VAL A 360 4.19 -11.42 13.92
CA VAL A 360 2.84 -11.84 14.35
C VAL A 360 1.86 -11.76 13.18
N ARG A 361 1.88 -10.67 12.40
CA ARG A 361 1.08 -10.55 11.17
C ARG A 361 1.37 -11.67 10.19
N ARG A 362 2.62 -12.14 10.13
CA ARG A 362 3.00 -13.25 9.28
C ARG A 362 2.40 -14.58 9.75
N LYS A 363 2.44 -14.86 11.05
CA LYS A 363 1.73 -16.02 11.64
C LYS A 363 0.25 -16.00 11.29
N MET A 364 -0.40 -14.83 11.41
CA MET A 364 -1.81 -14.67 11.00
C MET A 364 -2.01 -14.94 9.50
N LEU A 365 -1.14 -14.41 8.63
CA LEU A 365 -1.21 -14.67 7.20
C LEU A 365 -1.05 -16.16 6.88
N ASP A 366 -0.17 -16.86 7.58
CA ASP A 366 0.03 -18.30 7.39
C ASP A 366 -1.24 -19.08 7.77
N LEU A 367 -1.97 -18.70 8.84
CA LEU A 367 -3.30 -19.26 9.14
C LEU A 367 -4.33 -19.00 8.04
N VAL A 368 -4.31 -17.81 7.42
CA VAL A 368 -5.18 -17.49 6.29
C VAL A 368 -4.88 -18.37 5.07
N LEU A 369 -3.62 -18.79 4.90
CA LEU A 369 -3.18 -19.63 3.79
C LEU A 369 -3.43 -21.12 3.99
N LEU A 370 -3.56 -21.55 5.25
CA LEU A 370 -4.05 -22.88 5.61
C LEU A 370 -5.56 -22.97 5.37
N GLN A 371 -5.96 -22.72 4.13
CA GLN A 371 -7.29 -23.05 3.63
C GLN A 371 -7.44 -24.57 3.60
N CYS A 372 -8.67 -25.06 3.71
CA CYS A 372 -8.99 -26.43 3.33
C CYS A 372 -8.52 -26.69 1.90
N ARG A 373 -7.30 -27.22 1.72
CA ARG A 373 -7.06 -28.16 0.62
C ARG A 373 -7.94 -29.34 0.99
N PHE A 374 -8.91 -29.70 0.16
CA PHE A 374 -9.85 -30.79 0.40
C PHE A 374 -9.13 -32.06 0.91
N THR A 375 -8.93 -32.15 2.22
CA THR A 375 -8.59 -33.38 2.93
C THR A 375 -9.93 -33.90 3.39
N ASN A 376 -10.43 -34.88 2.64
CA ASN A 376 -11.62 -35.71 2.87
C ASN A 376 -12.07 -35.80 4.35
N ARG A 377 -12.69 -34.76 4.89
CA ARG A 377 -13.60 -34.86 6.03
C ARG A 377 -15.00 -34.80 5.45
N LYS A 378 -15.47 -35.97 5.00
CA LYS A 378 -16.91 -36.20 4.83
C LYS A 378 -17.56 -35.99 6.20
N GLN A 379 -18.30 -34.91 6.36
CA GLN A 379 -19.44 -34.86 7.28
C GLN A 379 -20.62 -34.24 6.55
N PRO A 380 -21.84 -34.76 6.77
CA PRO A 380 -22.91 -34.73 5.80
C PRO A 380 -23.67 -33.40 5.85
N LEU A 381 -23.69 -32.69 4.73
CA LEU A 381 -24.56 -31.54 4.51
C LEU A 381 -25.08 -31.58 3.06
N GLU A 382 -25.67 -32.71 2.69
CA GLU A 382 -26.78 -32.68 1.74
C GLU A 382 -27.96 -32.06 2.51
N GLU A 383 -28.22 -30.77 2.27
CA GLU A 383 -29.45 -29.99 2.57
C GLU A 383 -29.09 -28.54 2.93
N LEU A 384 -28.55 -27.75 2.00
CA LEU A 384 -28.47 -26.29 2.14
C LEU A 384 -28.67 -25.56 0.80
N ASN A 385 -29.78 -25.86 0.11
CA ASN A 385 -30.38 -24.91 -0.82
C ASN A 385 -31.51 -24.18 -0.08
N LEU A 386 -31.16 -23.11 0.65
CA LEU A 386 -32.07 -22.01 1.02
C LEU A 386 -31.25 -20.73 1.26
#